data_AF-A0A6V7QN41-F1
#
_entry.id   AF-A0A6V7QN41-F1
#
_cell.length_a   1.000
_cell.length_b   1.000
_cell.length_c   1.000
_cell.angle_alpha   90.00
_cell.angle_beta   90.00
_cell.angle_gamma   90.00
#
_symmetry.space_group_name_H-M   'P 1'
#
loop_
_entity.id
_entity.type
_entity.pdbx_description
1 polymer ?
#
loop_
_entity_poly.entity_id
_entity_poly.type
_entity_poly.pdbx_seq_one_letter_code
_entity_poly.pdbx_strand_id
1 'polypeptide(L)'
;MVRLGASVEEAIAAVVERYGREGRSPKLDPAAAAAFQLHHSHFSLQSLNKSDKIGEVGGRSFYLRKNSGNNSFNFGQGDSDIKTISSEIILFNPRSVAIDPPNFFSFIIKKLDKIGRRTKKLWRMVTCITCL
;
A
#
# COMPACT_ATOMS: atom_id res chain seq x y z
N MET A 1 -5.37 3.87 -22.75
CA MET A 1 -5.69 2.45 -23.03
C MET A 1 -4.45 1.86 -23.70
N VAL A 2 -4.01 0.66 -23.34
CA VAL A 2 -2.73 0.09 -23.84
C VAL A 2 -2.96 -0.59 -25.19
N ARG A 3 -1.98 -0.53 -26.10
CA ARG A 3 -2.05 -1.18 -27.43
C ARG A 3 -1.82 -2.68 -27.28
N LEU A 4 -2.55 -3.52 -28.01
CA LEU A 4 -2.38 -4.98 -27.97
C LEU A 4 -1.00 -5.44 -28.47
N GLY A 5 -0.40 -4.69 -29.37
CA GLY A 5 0.97 -4.94 -29.85
C GLY A 5 2.08 -4.40 -28.95
N ALA A 6 1.74 -3.74 -27.84
CA ALA A 6 2.74 -3.26 -26.89
C ALA A 6 3.28 -4.44 -26.06
N SER A 7 4.56 -4.35 -25.72
CA SER A 7 5.18 -5.26 -24.74
C SER A 7 4.60 -5.03 -23.34
N VAL A 8 4.76 -6.03 -22.48
CA VAL A 8 4.39 -5.92 -21.06
C VAL A 8 5.13 -4.76 -20.38
N GLU A 9 6.40 -4.53 -20.71
CA GLU A 9 7.18 -3.42 -20.16
C GLU A 9 6.62 -2.05 -20.55
N GLU A 10 6.31 -1.85 -21.85
CA GLU A 10 5.67 -0.63 -22.33
C GLU A 10 4.29 -0.41 -21.70
N ALA A 11 3.53 -1.49 -21.51
CA ALA A 11 2.23 -1.45 -20.87
C ALA A 11 2.33 -0.98 -19.40
N ILE A 12 3.31 -1.51 -18.66
CA ILE A 12 3.60 -1.09 -17.28
C ILE A 12 3.95 0.39 -17.24
N ALA A 13 4.87 0.84 -18.09
CA ALA A 13 5.30 2.24 -18.14
C ALA A 13 4.11 3.18 -18.41
N ALA A 14 3.29 2.86 -19.41
CA ALA A 14 2.11 3.65 -19.76
C ALA A 14 1.06 3.71 -18.63
N VAL A 15 0.89 2.62 -17.88
CA VAL A 15 -0.04 2.57 -16.75
C VAL A 15 0.50 3.37 -15.56
N VAL A 16 1.78 3.23 -15.23
CA VAL A 16 2.42 3.98 -14.13
C VAL A 16 2.38 5.48 -14.39
N GLU A 17 2.71 5.90 -15.61
CA GLU A 17 2.63 7.30 -16.01
C GLU A 17 1.19 7.84 -15.87
N ARG A 18 0.20 7.10 -16.40
CA ARG A 18 -1.21 7.50 -16.31
C ARG A 18 -1.70 7.55 -14.87
N TYR A 19 -1.30 6.58 -14.04
CA TYR A 19 -1.64 6.54 -12.62
C TYR A 19 -1.14 7.80 -11.90
N GLY A 20 0.10 8.23 -12.19
CA GLY A 20 0.68 9.46 -11.66
C GLY A 20 -0.05 10.71 -12.16
N ARG A 21 -0.39 10.76 -13.46
CA ARG A 21 -1.17 11.86 -14.07
C ARG A 21 -2.56 12.00 -13.46
N GLU A 22 -3.18 10.88 -13.08
CA GLU A 22 -4.47 10.86 -12.38
C GLU A 22 -4.36 11.28 -10.89
N GLY A 23 -3.15 11.55 -10.38
CA GLY A 23 -2.93 12.02 -9.01
C GLY A 23 -3.25 10.98 -7.94
N ARG A 24 -3.19 9.69 -8.28
CA ARG A 24 -3.57 8.60 -7.36
C ARG A 24 -2.55 8.40 -6.23
N SER A 25 -3.02 7.82 -5.13
CA SER A 25 -2.22 7.52 -3.93
C SER A 25 -2.28 6.03 -3.59
N PRO A 26 -1.16 5.38 -3.19
CA PRO A 26 0.19 5.95 -3.05
C PRO A 26 0.82 6.29 -4.40
N LYS A 27 1.74 7.27 -4.43
CA LYS A 27 2.43 7.67 -5.67
C LYS A 27 3.33 6.55 -6.16
N LEU A 28 3.30 6.30 -7.47
CA LEU A 28 4.22 5.39 -8.13
C LEU A 28 5.30 6.23 -8.82
N ASP A 29 6.56 5.86 -8.62
CA ASP A 29 7.68 6.51 -9.30
C ASP A 29 7.77 6.00 -10.76
N PRO A 30 7.63 6.86 -11.78
CA PRO A 30 7.78 6.48 -13.17
C PRO A 30 9.18 5.94 -13.50
N ALA A 31 10.22 6.43 -12.84
CA ALA A 31 11.59 5.94 -13.05
C ALA A 31 11.76 4.50 -12.53
N ALA A 32 10.93 4.11 -11.56
CA ALA A 32 10.86 2.74 -11.04
C ALA A 32 9.92 1.82 -11.84
N ALA A 33 9.45 2.21 -13.04
CA ALA A 33 8.58 1.37 -13.87
C ALA A 33 9.16 -0.04 -14.10
N ALA A 34 10.48 -0.13 -14.28
CA ALA A 34 11.19 -1.39 -14.46
C ALA A 34 11.15 -2.33 -13.23
N ALA A 35 10.86 -1.80 -12.04
CA ALA A 35 10.73 -2.55 -10.81
C ALA A 35 9.34 -3.16 -10.64
N PHE A 36 8.39 -2.92 -11.56
CA PHE A 36 7.09 -3.56 -11.53
C PHE A 36 7.03 -4.79 -12.44
N GLN A 37 6.10 -5.67 -12.10
CA GLN A 37 5.80 -6.90 -12.82
C GLN A 37 4.29 -7.03 -12.98
N LEU A 38 3.89 -7.74 -14.04
CA LEU A 38 2.50 -7.97 -14.37
C LEU A 38 2.16 -9.44 -14.11
N HIS A 39 1.01 -9.69 -13.50
CA HIS A 39 0.52 -11.04 -13.19
C HIS A 39 -0.90 -11.22 -13.74
N HIS A 40 -1.25 -12.43 -14.15
CA HIS A 40 -2.62 -12.74 -14.59
C HIS A 40 -3.64 -12.61 -13.47
N SER A 41 -3.27 -12.97 -12.23
CA SER A 41 -4.16 -12.95 -11.09
C SER A 41 -3.44 -12.59 -9.80
N HIS A 42 -4.21 -12.33 -8.75
CA HIS A 42 -3.66 -12.18 -7.40
C HIS A 42 -3.05 -13.48 -6.85
N PHE A 43 -3.35 -14.65 -7.40
CA PHE A 43 -2.78 -15.91 -6.92
C PHE A 43 -1.61 -16.40 -7.78
N SER A 44 -1.30 -15.70 -8.87
CA SER A 44 -0.21 -16.06 -9.77
C SER A 44 1.14 -15.89 -9.06
N LEU A 45 1.90 -16.97 -8.99
CA LEU A 45 3.28 -16.98 -8.49
C LEU A 45 4.26 -16.44 -9.54
N GLN A 46 3.97 -16.70 -10.82
CA GLN A 46 4.80 -16.27 -11.94
C GLN A 46 4.31 -14.94 -12.51
N SER A 47 5.25 -14.05 -12.83
CA SER A 47 5.01 -12.83 -13.60
C SER A 47 5.15 -13.07 -15.09
N LEU A 48 4.49 -12.23 -15.88
CA LEU A 48 4.61 -12.21 -17.34
C LEU A 48 6.00 -11.75 -17.74
N ASN A 49 6.51 -12.27 -18.85
CA ASN A 49 7.78 -11.80 -19.39
C ASN A 49 7.60 -10.37 -19.92
N LYS A 50 8.56 -9.51 -19.63
CA LYS A 50 8.56 -8.11 -20.06
C LYS A 50 8.51 -7.94 -21.58
N SER A 51 9.07 -8.89 -22.32
CA SER A 51 9.12 -8.89 -23.79
C SER A 51 7.85 -9.43 -24.44
N ASP A 52 6.94 -10.06 -23.69
CA ASP A 52 5.70 -10.60 -24.25
C ASP A 52 4.77 -9.47 -24.68
N LYS A 53 4.00 -9.67 -25.75
CA LYS A 53 2.99 -8.69 -26.17
C LYS A 53 1.71 -8.88 -25.38
N ILE A 54 1.10 -7.78 -24.93
CA ILE A 54 -0.15 -7.79 -24.14
C ILE A 54 -1.30 -8.53 -24.84
N GLY A 55 -1.36 -8.48 -26.17
CA GLY A 55 -2.37 -9.21 -26.93
C GLY A 55 -2.17 -10.72 -26.99
N GLU A 56 -0.94 -11.20 -26.77
CA GLU A 56 -0.55 -12.61 -26.92
C GLU A 56 -0.61 -13.38 -25.59
N VAL A 57 -0.30 -12.73 -24.46
CA VAL A 57 -0.36 -13.35 -23.11
C VAL A 57 -1.77 -13.79 -22.71
N GLY A 58 -2.81 -13.24 -23.33
CA GLY A 58 -4.19 -13.58 -23.02
C GLY A 58 -4.69 -12.94 -21.71
N GLY A 59 -6.01 -12.92 -21.55
CA GLY A 59 -6.68 -12.18 -20.48
C GLY A 59 -6.93 -10.71 -20.82
N ARG A 60 -7.82 -10.09 -20.04
CA ARG A 60 -8.21 -8.67 -20.19
C ARG A 60 -7.96 -7.86 -18.93
N SER A 61 -7.47 -8.52 -17.89
CA SER A 61 -7.24 -7.95 -16.57
C SER A 61 -5.97 -8.54 -16.00
N PHE A 62 -5.16 -7.67 -15.44
CA PHE A 62 -3.84 -8.02 -14.93
C PHE A 62 -3.60 -7.26 -13.64
N TYR A 63 -2.72 -7.83 -12.81
CA TYR A 63 -2.35 -7.28 -11.52
C TYR A 63 -0.92 -6.77 -11.59
N LEU A 64 -0.75 -5.47 -11.31
CA LEU A 64 0.56 -4.85 -11.17
C LEU A 64 1.12 -5.17 -9.78
N ARG A 65 2.36 -5.67 -9.73
CA ARG A 65 3.09 -5.97 -8.50
C ARG A 65 4.47 -5.34 -8.54
N LYS A 66 5.02 -5.04 -7.37
CA LYS A 66 6.44 -4.70 -7.25
C LYS A 66 7.25 -5.99 -7.34
N ASN A 67 8.33 -5.98 -8.11
CA ASN A 67 9.30 -7.06 -8.16
C ASN A 67 9.99 -7.14 -6.79
N SER A 68 9.64 -8.17 -6.01
CA SER A 68 10.31 -8.49 -4.76
C SER A 68 11.57 -9.30 -5.06
N GLY A 69 12.56 -8.68 -5.69
CA GLY A 69 13.90 -9.27 -5.79
C GLY A 69 14.50 -9.34 -4.39
N ASN A 70 14.29 -10.45 -3.69
CA ASN A 70 14.91 -10.81 -2.41
C ASN A 70 15.10 -9.67 -1.38
N ASN A 71 14.15 -8.73 -1.32
CA ASN A 71 14.13 -7.67 -0.32
C ASN A 71 12.89 -7.89 0.55
N SER A 72 13.16 -8.03 1.84
CA SER A 72 12.22 -8.12 2.95
C SER A 72 11.03 -7.20 2.77
N PHE A 73 9.84 -7.73 3.07
CA PHE A 73 8.59 -6.99 3.14
C PHE A 73 8.68 -5.88 4.19
N ASN A 74 9.23 -4.72 3.82
CA ASN A 74 9.15 -3.51 4.65
C ASN A 74 7.86 -2.76 4.28
N PHE A 75 6.79 -3.06 5.00
CA PHE A 75 5.61 -2.22 5.05
C PHE A 75 5.97 -0.93 5.80
N GLY A 76 6.15 0.17 5.06
CA GLY A 76 6.14 1.53 5.59
C GLY A 76 7.31 1.94 6.48
N GLN A 77 8.48 2.18 5.90
CA GLN A 77 9.49 3.03 6.54
C GLN A 77 9.15 4.49 6.17
N GLY A 78 8.47 5.17 7.09
CA GLY A 78 8.52 6.62 7.14
C GLY A 78 9.95 7.05 7.44
N ASP A 79 10.34 8.15 6.81
CA ASP A 79 11.61 8.86 6.93
C ASP A 79 12.24 8.77 8.34
N SER A 80 13.38 8.09 8.43
CA SER A 80 14.34 8.30 9.52
C SER A 80 15.73 7.84 9.07
N ASP A 81 16.57 8.84 8.80
CA ASP A 81 18.01 8.72 8.69
C ASP A 81 18.60 7.93 9.86
N ILE A 82 19.05 6.70 9.62
CA ILE A 82 20.11 6.10 10.46
C ILE A 82 21.15 5.46 9.55
N LYS A 83 22.31 6.12 9.60
CA LYS A 83 23.61 5.79 9.04
C LYS A 83 24.02 4.35 9.32
N THR A 84 24.42 3.66 8.26
CA THR A 84 25.23 2.44 8.22
C THR A 84 26.31 2.40 9.29
N ILE A 85 26.25 1.42 10.20
CA ILE A 85 27.44 0.86 10.86
C ILE A 85 27.31 -0.67 10.89
N SER A 86 28.36 -1.29 10.39
CA SER A 86 28.60 -2.72 10.28
C SER A 86 28.42 -3.50 11.57
N SER A 87 28.05 -4.77 11.35
CA SER A 87 28.28 -5.97 12.14
C SER A 87 29.35 -5.87 13.23
N GLU A 88 29.00 -6.20 14.48
CA GLU A 88 29.66 -7.23 15.28
C GLU A 88 28.67 -7.79 16.32
N ILE A 89 28.77 -9.10 16.52
CA ILE A 89 27.93 -9.95 17.37
C ILE A 89 28.57 -9.94 18.77
N ILE A 90 27.78 -9.93 19.86
CA ILE A 90 27.94 -10.75 21.09
C ILE A 90 27.25 -10.11 22.33
N LEU A 91 26.26 -10.86 22.83
CA LEU A 91 25.94 -11.23 24.23
C LEU A 91 25.91 -10.17 25.34
N PHE A 92 24.71 -9.89 25.88
CA PHE A 92 24.47 -9.82 27.33
C PHE A 92 23.00 -10.18 27.63
N ASN A 93 22.82 -11.18 28.50
CA ASN A 93 21.55 -11.66 29.08
C ASN A 93 21.43 -11.12 30.53
N PRO A 94 20.38 -11.40 31.32
CA PRO A 94 18.93 -11.22 31.19
C PRO A 94 18.43 -10.09 32.13
N ARG A 95 17.26 -9.46 31.85
CA ARG A 95 16.29 -9.12 32.92
C ARG A 95 14.96 -8.59 32.38
N SER A 96 13.91 -8.99 33.09
CA SER A 96 12.50 -8.56 33.04
C SER A 96 11.73 -8.82 31.75
N VAL A 97 11.03 -9.95 31.76
CA VAL A 97 9.79 -10.18 31.01
C VAL A 97 8.77 -9.09 31.35
N ALA A 98 8.39 -8.29 30.37
CA ALA A 98 7.12 -7.58 30.34
C ALA A 98 6.59 -7.66 28.90
N ILE A 99 5.60 -8.51 28.71
CA ILE A 99 4.90 -8.69 27.44
C ILE A 99 3.89 -7.54 27.35
N ASP A 100 4.20 -6.51 26.58
CA ASP A 100 3.24 -5.46 26.23
C ASP A 100 2.19 -6.03 25.23
N PRO A 101 0.88 -5.83 25.46
CA PRO A 101 -0.14 -6.34 24.57
C PRO A 101 -0.15 -5.55 23.23
N PRO A 102 -0.47 -6.21 22.10
CA PRO A 102 -0.45 -5.57 20.79
C PRO A 102 -1.58 -4.53 20.66
N ASN A 103 -1.19 -3.28 20.46
CA ASN A 103 -2.03 -2.10 20.22
C ASN A 103 -2.82 -2.20 18.89
N PHE A 104 -3.82 -3.08 18.84
CA PHE A 104 -4.64 -3.35 17.65
C PHE A 104 -5.82 -2.37 17.43
N PHE A 105 -5.96 -1.30 18.22
CA PHE A 105 -7.15 -0.41 18.18
C PHE A 105 -6.88 1.08 17.82
N SER A 106 -5.76 1.40 17.17
CA SER A 106 -5.48 2.79 16.77
C SER A 106 -6.24 3.25 15.50
N PHE A 107 -6.70 2.31 14.65
CA PHE A 107 -7.29 2.66 13.37
C PHE A 107 -8.78 3.09 13.43
N ILE A 108 -9.48 2.78 14.52
CA ILE A 108 -10.91 3.12 14.69
C ILE A 108 -11.10 4.61 15.05
N ILE A 109 -10.08 5.27 15.61
CA ILE A 109 -10.25 6.60 16.22
C ILE A 109 -10.28 7.74 15.18
N LYS A 110 -9.57 7.60 14.04
CA LYS A 110 -9.50 8.66 13.00
C LYS A 110 -10.79 8.84 12.18
N LYS A 111 -11.77 7.94 12.30
CA LYS A 111 -13.02 7.98 11.52
C LYS A 111 -14.22 8.54 12.31
N LEU A 112 -14.04 8.90 13.59
CA LEU A 112 -15.12 9.45 14.43
C LEU A 112 -15.21 10.98 14.42
N ASP A 113 -14.13 11.71 14.13
CA ASP A 113 -14.15 13.18 14.08
C ASP A 113 -15.04 13.74 12.97
N LYS A 114 -15.26 12.96 11.90
CA LYS A 114 -16.13 13.39 10.79
C LYS A 114 -17.62 13.18 11.08
N ILE A 115 -17.97 12.32 12.04
CA ILE A 115 -19.36 11.98 12.40
C ILE A 115 -19.89 12.90 13.51
N GLY A 116 -19.03 13.43 14.39
CA GLY A 116 -19.44 14.26 15.54
C GLY A 116 -20.04 15.64 15.20
N ARG A 117 -19.91 16.14 13.97
CA ARG A 117 -20.42 17.47 13.60
C ARG A 117 -21.93 17.52 13.29
N ARG A 118 -22.57 16.38 13.03
CA ARG A 118 -24.02 16.35 12.65
C ARG A 118 -24.97 16.12 13.82
N THR A 119 -24.49 15.77 15.01
CA THR A 119 -25.34 15.37 16.15
C THR A 119 -25.59 16.47 17.18
N LYS A 120 -24.86 17.60 17.16
CA LYS A 120 -25.08 18.72 18.10
C LYS A 120 -26.43 19.42 17.95
N LYS A 121 -27.08 19.37 16.78
CA LYS A 121 -28.38 20.03 16.55
C LYS A 121 -29.58 19.23 17.08
N LEU A 122 -29.41 17.94 17.32
CA LEU A 122 -30.46 17.05 17.84
C LEU A 122 -30.55 17.07 19.37
N TRP A 123 -29.47 17.40 20.08
CA TRP A 123 -29.47 17.46 21.55
C TRP A 123 -30.26 18.64 22.14
N ARG A 124 -30.57 19.69 21.36
CA ARG A 124 -31.45 20.78 21.83
C ARG A 124 -32.94 20.42 21.88
N MET A 125 -33.35 19.29 21.31
CA MET A 125 -34.75 18.83 21.38
C MET A 125 -35.02 17.87 22.55
N VAL A 126 -33.99 17.20 23.08
CA VAL A 126 -34.14 16.20 24.16
C VAL A 126 -34.21 16.84 25.55
N THR A 127 -33.61 18.02 25.73
CA THR A 127 -33.68 18.77 27.00
C THR A 127 -35.05 19.37 27.32
N CYS A 128 -36.02 19.33 26.38
CA CYS A 128 -37.39 19.78 26.66
C CYS A 128 -38.33 18.66 27.13
N ILE A 129 -37.90 17.38 27.11
CA ILE A 129 -38.79 16.25 27.47
C ILE A 129 -38.64 15.84 28.94
N THR A 130 -37.60 16.31 29.65
CA THR A 130 -37.36 15.99 31.07
C THR A 130 -37.95 17.00 32.07
N CYS A 131 -38.89 17.85 31.65
CA CYS A 131 -39.61 18.79 32.54
C CYS A 131 -41.14 18.62 32.48
N LEU A 132 -41.64 17.39 32.39
CA LEU A 132 -43.06 17.05 32.51
C LEU A 132 -43.26 15.93 33.53
#